data_AF-A0A0L0DUZ2-F1
#
_entry.id   AF-A0A0L0DUZ2-F1
#
_cell.length_a   1.000
_cell.length_b   1.000
_cell.length_c   1.000
_cell.angle_alpha   90.00
_cell.angle_beta   90.00
_cell.angle_gamma   90.00
#
_symmetry.space_group_name_H-M   'P 1'
#
loop_
_entity.id
_entity.type
_entity.pdbx_description
1 polymer ?
#
loop_
_entity_poly.entity_id
_entity_poly.type
_entity_poly.pdbx_seq_one_letter_code
_entity_poly.pdbx_strand_id
1 'polypeptide(L)'
;MDSGRPIGYVTDVEGNAEYFCRYVEESTVVCFATAAPDHPARLGSAAGPLPNLVFTPEAEADGAVFVYGGDVCDKGNGDLRVIACLLAFKEAFPERVFLLVGNRDVNKLRFSAELAHPTPADDMFTLYWVEEAKRKLYPDYLVEKGFQDTPSARLRWMLDCTMGSEGAFDRRREELAILAGAASTESITDAQVYASYVGAAAKGGVLHKYLLQGQIAALVDGTLFVHGAVNDANIGYVPPLDGAQVLPSPAPGIDTLATAPPPELGVAEWVAALNAWYNEQMAQWDASPQWEDPPACTRRGGNSLMDYGVPGGWAGAPPSARVLAYLAASGVTRVITGHTPHGQSPTVMVVPAGGDARITFVIADTSYSDMSAPDNRGSAITAIAVSSGGSIRFHGQDRDGLRHDFVVPTETHIGALTPDGFRVKTREASSGTYVLTRTRGFAVELVKLDEERLCAALESGVEPSSASKL
;
A
#
# COMPACT_ATOMS: atom_id res chain seq x y z
N MET A 1 -3.89 -22.36 24.01
CA MET A 1 -4.55 -22.45 22.70
C MET A 1 -4.55 -21.03 22.18
N ASP A 2 -3.76 -20.73 21.16
CA ASP A 2 -3.76 -19.39 20.57
C ASP A 2 -5.15 -19.12 19.99
N SER A 3 -5.81 -18.09 20.52
CA SER A 3 -7.19 -17.70 20.21
C SER A 3 -7.21 -16.49 19.26
N GLY A 4 -6.38 -16.50 18.22
CA GLY A 4 -6.39 -15.44 17.20
C GLY A 4 -7.63 -15.56 16.31
N ARG A 5 -8.02 -14.45 15.67
CA ARG A 5 -9.04 -14.45 14.62
C ARG A 5 -8.39 -14.62 13.25
N PRO A 6 -9.08 -15.20 12.25
CA PRO A 6 -8.61 -15.14 10.87
C PRO A 6 -8.51 -13.68 10.41
N ILE A 7 -7.45 -13.33 9.68
CA ILE A 7 -7.25 -11.97 9.17
C ILE A 7 -7.03 -12.00 7.66
N GLY A 8 -7.88 -11.32 6.89
CA GLY A 8 -7.68 -11.07 5.46
C GLY A 8 -6.91 -9.76 5.26
N TYR A 9 -5.95 -9.77 4.33
CA TYR A 9 -5.15 -8.57 4.02
C TYR A 9 -5.00 -8.34 2.52
N VAL A 10 -5.10 -7.07 2.10
CA VAL A 10 -4.77 -6.57 0.75
C VAL A 10 -4.30 -5.13 0.86
N THR A 11 -3.39 -4.69 -0.01
CA THR A 11 -2.79 -3.35 0.01
C THR A 11 -2.45 -2.92 -1.42
N ASP A 12 -2.20 -1.62 -1.61
CA ASP A 12 -1.66 -1.06 -2.84
C ASP A 12 -2.50 -1.47 -4.08
N VAL A 13 -3.82 -1.54 -3.92
CA VAL A 13 -4.74 -1.78 -5.06
C VAL A 13 -4.60 -0.64 -6.06
N GLU A 14 -4.29 0.57 -5.58
CA GLU A 14 -3.99 1.75 -6.38
C GLU A 14 -5.06 1.99 -7.46
N GLY A 15 -6.35 1.88 -7.12
CA GLY A 15 -7.45 2.12 -8.05
C GLY A 15 -7.70 0.99 -9.05
N ASN A 16 -6.95 -0.12 -9.01
CA ASN A 16 -7.14 -1.25 -9.91
C ASN A 16 -8.32 -2.14 -9.45
N ALA A 17 -9.53 -1.79 -9.85
CA ALA A 17 -10.73 -2.54 -9.47
C ALA A 17 -10.74 -3.99 -9.99
N GLU A 18 -10.12 -4.28 -11.14
CA GLU A 18 -10.02 -5.67 -11.64
C GLU A 18 -9.08 -6.50 -10.77
N TYR A 19 -7.93 -5.95 -10.36
CA TYR A 19 -7.07 -6.57 -9.37
C TYR A 19 -7.80 -6.80 -8.04
N PHE A 20 -8.60 -5.82 -7.59
CA PHE A 20 -9.42 -5.98 -6.38
C PHE A 20 -10.45 -7.11 -6.51
N CYS A 21 -11.15 -7.22 -7.64
CA CYS A 21 -12.08 -8.33 -7.89
C CYS A 21 -11.36 -9.68 -7.84
N ARG A 22 -10.20 -9.81 -8.51
CA ARG A 22 -9.36 -11.02 -8.46
C ARG A 22 -8.91 -11.34 -7.03
N TYR A 23 -8.50 -10.34 -6.25
CA TYR A 23 -8.19 -10.53 -4.83
C TYR A 23 -9.39 -11.13 -4.07
N VAL A 24 -10.59 -10.56 -4.26
CA VAL A 24 -11.80 -11.03 -3.56
C VAL A 24 -12.15 -12.46 -3.96
N GLU A 25 -11.93 -12.85 -5.21
CA GLU A 25 -12.12 -14.22 -5.69
C GLU A 25 -11.12 -15.21 -5.09
N GLU A 26 -9.87 -14.80 -4.95
CA GLU A 26 -8.81 -15.60 -4.36
C GLU A 26 -8.85 -15.61 -2.83
N SER A 27 -9.65 -14.73 -2.22
CA SER A 27 -9.70 -14.59 -0.77
C SER A 27 -10.46 -15.73 -0.12
N THR A 28 -9.91 -16.21 1.00
CA THR A 28 -10.59 -17.18 1.88
C THR A 28 -11.35 -16.49 3.02
N VAL A 29 -11.18 -15.17 3.18
CA VAL A 29 -11.72 -14.40 4.30
C VAL A 29 -12.90 -13.53 3.89
N VAL A 30 -12.86 -12.96 2.68
CA VAL A 30 -13.89 -12.05 2.18
C VAL A 30 -14.44 -12.50 0.84
N CYS A 31 -15.68 -12.16 0.54
CA CYS A 31 -16.32 -12.39 -0.75
C CYS A 31 -17.36 -11.29 -1.05
N PHE A 32 -17.82 -11.21 -2.30
CA PHE A 32 -18.91 -10.29 -2.66
C PHE A 32 -20.28 -10.81 -2.21
N ALA A 33 -21.04 -9.98 -1.50
CA ALA A 33 -22.39 -10.26 -1.04
C ALA A 33 -23.33 -10.53 -2.23
N THR A 34 -23.93 -11.73 -2.27
CA THR A 34 -25.03 -12.17 -3.17
C THR A 34 -25.15 -11.43 -4.51
N ALA A 35 -24.04 -11.27 -5.22
CA ALA A 35 -24.06 -10.95 -6.62
C ALA A 35 -24.46 -12.22 -7.37
N ALA A 36 -25.20 -12.09 -8.48
CA ALA A 36 -25.53 -13.25 -9.31
C ALA A 36 -24.23 -14.02 -9.66
N PRO A 37 -24.24 -15.36 -9.75
CA PRO A 37 -23.02 -16.13 -10.01
C PRO A 37 -22.25 -15.69 -11.27
N ASP A 38 -22.96 -15.10 -12.23
CA ASP A 38 -22.48 -14.54 -13.49
C ASP A 38 -22.15 -13.03 -13.42
N HIS A 39 -22.22 -12.40 -12.24
CA HIS A 39 -21.89 -10.98 -12.08
C HIS A 39 -20.41 -10.74 -12.42
N PRO A 40 -20.06 -9.71 -13.21
CA PRO A 40 -18.69 -9.47 -13.67
C PRO A 40 -17.65 -9.47 -12.54
N ALA A 41 -17.97 -8.85 -11.40
CA ALA A 41 -17.09 -8.80 -10.23
C ALA A 41 -16.77 -10.16 -9.58
N ARG A 42 -17.57 -11.22 -9.85
CA ARG A 42 -17.30 -12.61 -9.43
C ARG A 42 -16.55 -13.42 -10.49
N LEU A 43 -16.25 -12.78 -11.63
CA LEU A 43 -15.49 -13.34 -12.76
C LEU A 43 -14.21 -12.52 -13.05
N GLY A 44 -13.77 -11.71 -12.10
CA GLY A 44 -12.53 -10.93 -12.09
C GLY A 44 -12.68 -9.59 -12.78
N SER A 45 -13.89 -9.23 -13.21
CA SER A 45 -14.16 -8.05 -14.03
C SER A 45 -14.80 -6.93 -13.22
N ALA A 46 -14.24 -5.73 -13.33
CA ALA A 46 -14.80 -4.54 -12.73
C ALA A 46 -15.77 -3.80 -13.69
N ALA A 47 -16.64 -4.51 -14.41
CA ALA A 47 -17.65 -3.87 -15.25
C ALA A 47 -18.80 -3.32 -14.38
N GLY A 48 -18.80 -2.00 -14.13
CA GLY A 48 -19.85 -1.32 -13.37
C GLY A 48 -19.54 -1.17 -11.86
N PRO A 49 -20.57 -0.92 -11.02
CA PRO A 49 -20.43 -0.84 -9.57
C PRO A 49 -19.95 -2.16 -8.96
N LEU A 50 -19.15 -2.08 -7.90
CA LEU A 50 -18.74 -3.25 -7.14
C LEU A 50 -19.84 -3.66 -6.14
N PRO A 51 -20.15 -4.96 -6.00
CA PRO A 51 -21.01 -5.43 -4.93
C PRO A 51 -20.39 -5.16 -3.55
N ASN A 52 -21.22 -5.17 -2.51
CA ASN A 52 -20.75 -5.04 -1.14
C ASN A 52 -19.83 -6.22 -0.76
N LEU A 53 -18.75 -5.93 -0.04
CA LEU A 53 -17.88 -6.95 0.54
C LEU A 53 -18.49 -7.48 1.85
N VAL A 54 -18.40 -8.79 2.06
CA VAL A 54 -18.76 -9.48 3.31
C VAL A 54 -17.69 -10.50 3.67
N PHE A 55 -17.66 -10.94 4.92
CA PHE A 55 -16.86 -12.10 5.30
C PHE A 55 -17.45 -13.38 4.69
N THR A 56 -16.59 -14.35 4.34
CA THR A 56 -17.05 -15.70 3.97
C THR A 56 -17.77 -16.33 5.17
N PRO A 57 -18.75 -17.24 4.96
CA PRO A 57 -19.47 -17.87 6.08
C PRO A 57 -18.55 -18.50 7.12
N GLU A 58 -17.48 -19.14 6.68
CA GLU A 58 -16.47 -19.76 7.54
C GLU A 58 -15.68 -18.71 8.33
N ALA A 59 -15.19 -17.66 7.66
CA ALA A 59 -14.44 -16.59 8.32
C ALA A 59 -15.32 -15.78 9.29
N GLU A 60 -16.59 -15.54 8.94
CA GLU A 60 -17.55 -14.85 9.81
C GLU A 60 -17.83 -15.64 11.09
N ALA A 61 -18.00 -16.96 10.98
CA ALA A 61 -18.22 -17.84 12.14
C ALA A 61 -17.04 -17.79 13.14
N ASP A 62 -15.83 -17.59 12.63
CA ASP A 62 -14.60 -17.45 13.42
C ASP A 62 -14.30 -16.00 13.86
N GLY A 63 -15.22 -15.06 13.58
CA GLY A 63 -15.08 -13.66 13.97
C GLY A 63 -13.94 -12.93 13.24
N ALA A 64 -13.71 -13.26 11.97
CA ALA A 64 -12.60 -12.75 11.20
C ALA A 64 -12.52 -11.21 11.12
N VAL A 65 -11.30 -10.75 10.86
CA VAL A 65 -10.92 -9.35 10.67
C VAL A 65 -10.44 -9.16 9.23
N PHE A 66 -10.62 -7.96 8.70
CA PHE A 66 -10.05 -7.53 7.43
C PHE A 66 -9.25 -6.26 7.60
N VAL A 67 -8.08 -6.21 6.96
CA VAL A 67 -7.20 -5.04 6.96
C VAL A 67 -6.89 -4.66 5.52
N TYR A 68 -7.26 -3.44 5.13
CA TYR A 68 -6.81 -2.80 3.90
C TYR A 68 -5.53 -2.00 4.20
N GLY A 69 -4.43 -2.28 3.52
CA GLY A 69 -3.09 -1.80 3.87
C GLY A 69 -2.70 -0.41 3.38
N GLY A 70 -3.60 0.32 2.71
CA GLY A 70 -3.35 1.66 2.17
C GLY A 70 -3.09 1.68 0.67
N ASP A 71 -2.90 2.89 0.13
CA ASP A 71 -2.74 3.20 -1.30
C ASP A 71 -3.89 2.63 -2.15
N VAL A 72 -5.09 3.17 -1.89
CA VAL A 72 -6.33 2.82 -2.62
C VAL A 72 -6.48 3.54 -3.95
N CYS A 73 -5.79 4.66 -4.18
CA CYS A 73 -5.93 5.49 -5.37
C CYS A 73 -4.77 5.35 -6.37
N ASP A 74 -5.01 5.76 -7.63
CA ASP A 74 -4.06 6.38 -8.59
C ASP A 74 -3.74 5.60 -9.88
N LYS A 75 -3.49 4.30 -9.82
CA LYS A 75 -2.93 3.52 -10.94
C LYS A 75 -3.98 2.78 -11.78
N GLY A 76 -5.21 2.63 -11.31
CA GLY A 76 -6.33 2.02 -12.03
C GLY A 76 -7.53 2.96 -12.20
N ASN A 77 -8.59 2.44 -12.81
CA ASN A 77 -9.82 3.18 -13.15
C ASN A 77 -10.98 2.87 -12.18
N GLY A 78 -10.66 2.62 -10.92
CA GLY A 78 -11.59 2.08 -9.93
C GLY A 78 -11.51 2.72 -8.55
N ASP A 79 -10.81 3.85 -8.40
CA ASP A 79 -10.64 4.54 -7.12
C ASP A 79 -11.97 4.70 -6.37
N LEU A 80 -12.96 5.31 -7.01
CA LEU A 80 -14.24 5.65 -6.38
C LEU A 80 -15.01 4.39 -5.99
N ARG A 81 -14.97 3.37 -6.84
CA ARG A 81 -15.70 2.11 -6.63
C ARG A 81 -15.07 1.25 -5.54
N VAL A 82 -13.74 1.13 -5.53
CA VAL A 82 -13.01 0.40 -4.48
C VAL A 82 -13.20 1.10 -3.14
N ILE A 83 -13.06 2.43 -3.07
CA ILE A 83 -13.29 3.18 -1.84
C ILE A 83 -14.72 3.00 -1.33
N ALA A 84 -15.73 3.12 -2.20
CA ALA A 84 -17.12 2.94 -1.81
C ALA A 84 -17.39 1.53 -1.25
N CYS A 85 -16.79 0.50 -1.85
CA CYS A 85 -16.89 -0.88 -1.38
C CYS A 85 -16.25 -1.06 0.02
N LEU A 86 -15.03 -0.53 0.22
CA LEU A 86 -14.33 -0.58 1.51
C LEU A 86 -15.07 0.19 2.61
N LEU A 87 -15.63 1.36 2.29
CA LEU A 87 -16.43 2.14 3.22
C LEU A 87 -17.71 1.41 3.65
N ALA A 88 -18.42 0.79 2.71
CA ALA A 88 -19.60 -0.01 3.02
C ALA A 88 -19.24 -1.20 3.93
N PHE A 89 -18.08 -1.83 3.71
CA PHE A 89 -17.62 -2.93 4.54
C PHE A 89 -17.23 -2.45 5.96
N LYS A 90 -16.55 -1.31 6.05
CA LYS A 90 -16.24 -0.65 7.33
C LYS A 90 -17.49 -0.28 8.11
N GLU A 91 -18.51 0.25 7.44
CA GLU A 91 -19.80 0.59 8.06
C GLU A 91 -20.53 -0.65 8.59
N ALA A 92 -20.51 -1.75 7.84
CA ALA A 92 -21.13 -3.00 8.26
C ALA A 92 -20.38 -3.67 9.44
N PHE A 93 -19.06 -3.49 9.52
CA PHE A 93 -18.20 -4.18 10.49
C PHE A 93 -17.14 -3.24 11.11
N PRO A 94 -17.56 -2.22 11.89
CA PRO A 94 -16.67 -1.14 12.33
C PRO A 94 -15.47 -1.60 13.16
N GLU A 95 -15.63 -2.64 13.99
CA GLU A 95 -14.59 -3.18 14.87
C GLU A 95 -13.75 -4.29 14.23
N ARG A 96 -14.09 -4.72 13.00
CA ARG A 96 -13.44 -5.85 12.31
C ARG A 96 -12.87 -5.48 10.95
N VAL A 97 -13.10 -4.26 10.47
CA VAL A 97 -12.53 -3.74 9.24
C VAL A 97 -11.63 -2.56 9.58
N PHE A 98 -10.36 -2.69 9.23
CA PHE A 98 -9.33 -1.67 9.47
C PHE A 98 -8.86 -1.12 8.12
N LEU A 99 -8.96 0.19 7.94
CA LEU A 99 -8.53 0.87 6.72
C LEU A 99 -7.26 1.64 7.03
N LEU A 100 -6.11 1.13 6.62
CA LEU A 100 -4.87 1.90 6.68
C LEU A 100 -4.84 2.92 5.54
N VAL A 101 -4.18 4.04 5.78
CA VAL A 101 -3.93 5.05 4.75
C VAL A 101 -2.47 5.01 4.31
N GLY A 102 -2.27 5.04 3.00
CA GLY A 102 -0.95 5.15 2.40
C GLY A 102 -0.63 6.56 1.92
N ASN A 103 0.58 6.73 1.39
CA ASN A 103 1.04 8.01 0.86
C ASN A 103 0.16 8.53 -0.28
N ARG A 104 -0.33 7.65 -1.15
CA ARG A 104 -1.19 8.05 -2.28
C ARG A 104 -2.53 8.59 -1.80
N ASP A 105 -3.06 8.00 -0.74
CA ASP A 105 -4.35 8.39 -0.15
C ASP A 105 -4.24 9.78 0.49
N VAL A 106 -3.23 9.96 1.34
CA VAL A 106 -3.02 11.18 2.12
C VAL A 106 -2.61 12.36 1.24
N ASN A 107 -1.87 12.12 0.16
CA ASN A 107 -1.48 13.19 -0.77
C ASN A 107 -2.66 13.91 -1.41
N LYS A 108 -3.87 13.33 -1.41
CA LYS A 108 -5.07 13.96 -1.99
C LYS A 108 -5.64 15.09 -1.13
N LEU A 109 -5.25 15.18 0.14
CA LEU A 109 -5.58 16.33 0.99
C LEU A 109 -5.12 17.65 0.35
N ARG A 110 -4.01 17.61 -0.41
CA ARG A 110 -3.42 18.75 -1.14
C ARG A 110 -4.38 19.42 -2.12
N PHE A 111 -5.34 18.68 -2.70
CA PHE A 111 -6.27 19.23 -3.69
C PHE A 111 -7.06 20.43 -3.17
N SER A 112 -7.44 20.39 -1.90
CA SER A 112 -8.22 21.45 -1.28
C SER A 112 -7.52 22.80 -1.36
N ALA A 113 -6.29 22.91 -0.85
CA ALA A 113 -5.52 24.15 -0.83
C ALA A 113 -4.88 24.50 -2.19
N GLU A 114 -4.22 23.53 -2.85
CA GLU A 114 -3.35 23.81 -4.01
C GLU A 114 -4.12 24.08 -5.31
N LEU A 115 -5.36 23.58 -5.44
CA LEU A 115 -6.22 23.90 -6.59
C LEU A 115 -6.99 25.21 -6.40
N ALA A 116 -7.30 25.59 -5.15
CA ALA A 116 -8.07 26.79 -4.83
C ALA A 116 -7.21 28.06 -4.86
N HIS A 117 -6.00 27.98 -4.31
CA HIS A 117 -5.00 29.04 -4.45
C HIS A 117 -3.71 28.40 -4.96
N PRO A 118 -3.51 28.38 -6.29
CA PRO A 118 -2.23 27.99 -6.85
C PRO A 118 -1.16 28.90 -6.25
N THR A 119 -0.14 28.30 -5.63
CA THR A 119 1.09 29.02 -5.30
C THR A 119 1.61 29.70 -6.57
N PRO A 120 2.25 30.89 -6.47
CA PRO A 120 2.88 31.53 -7.61
C PRO A 120 3.71 30.49 -8.37
N ALA A 121 3.48 30.39 -9.67
CA ALA A 121 3.61 29.17 -10.48
C ALA A 121 5.01 28.51 -10.56
N ASP A 122 6.01 28.94 -9.78
CA ASP A 122 7.42 28.65 -10.01
C ASP A 122 8.27 28.22 -8.80
N ASP A 123 7.77 28.15 -7.56
CA ASP A 123 8.65 27.82 -6.42
C ASP A 123 8.68 26.31 -6.07
N MET A 124 9.39 25.55 -6.91
CA MET A 124 9.64 24.11 -6.72
C MET A 124 10.55 23.77 -5.53
N PHE A 125 11.02 24.76 -4.76
CA PHE A 125 11.78 24.52 -3.52
C PHE A 125 10.96 23.79 -2.44
N THR A 126 9.63 23.76 -2.57
CA THR A 126 8.71 23.14 -1.60
C THR A 126 8.44 21.65 -1.86
N LEU A 127 8.78 21.09 -3.03
CA LEU A 127 8.58 19.68 -3.38
C LEU A 127 9.84 18.85 -3.12
N TYR A 128 10.36 18.91 -1.89
CA TYR A 128 11.62 18.24 -1.52
C TYR A 128 11.59 16.71 -1.76
N TRP A 129 10.38 16.12 -1.78
CA TRP A 129 10.15 14.70 -2.06
C TRP A 129 10.19 14.30 -3.54
N VAL A 130 10.18 15.27 -4.46
CA VAL A 130 10.42 15.00 -5.88
C VAL A 130 11.91 15.23 -6.13
N GLU A 131 12.58 14.20 -6.66
CA GLU A 131 13.98 14.29 -7.08
C GLU A 131 14.19 15.49 -8.00
N GLU A 132 15.23 16.28 -7.74
CA GLU A 132 15.50 17.53 -8.46
C GLU A 132 15.55 17.34 -9.98
N ALA A 133 16.13 16.24 -10.45
CA ALA A 133 16.21 15.91 -11.88
C ALA A 133 14.85 15.56 -12.54
N LYS A 134 13.83 15.20 -11.75
CA LYS A 134 12.49 14.83 -12.23
C LYS A 134 11.47 15.97 -12.07
N ARG A 135 11.88 17.08 -11.45
CA ARG A 135 11.02 18.24 -11.21
C ARG A 135 10.61 18.90 -12.53
N LYS A 136 9.30 19.01 -12.77
CA LYS A 136 8.72 19.69 -13.92
C LYS A 136 7.81 20.84 -13.47
N LEU A 137 8.13 22.06 -13.88
CA LEU A 137 7.33 23.25 -13.61
C LEU A 137 5.99 23.21 -14.34
N TYR A 138 4.98 23.88 -13.79
CA TYR A 138 3.64 23.91 -14.40
C TYR A 138 3.63 24.61 -15.79
N PRO A 139 4.29 25.77 -15.99
CA PRO A 139 4.40 26.37 -17.32
C PRO A 139 5.05 25.43 -18.35
N ASP A 140 6.12 24.73 -17.97
CA ASP A 140 6.81 23.77 -18.83
C ASP A 140 5.90 22.59 -19.20
N TYR A 141 5.12 22.08 -18.23
CA TYR A 141 4.14 21.03 -18.47
C TYR A 141 3.05 21.46 -19.46
N LEU A 142 2.53 22.70 -19.35
CA LEU A 142 1.54 23.23 -20.29
C LEU A 142 2.11 23.31 -21.71
N VAL A 143 3.34 23.81 -21.87
CA VAL A 143 4.01 23.90 -23.17
C VAL A 143 4.24 22.52 -23.77
N GLU A 144 4.78 21.58 -22.98
CA GLU A 144 5.05 20.20 -23.43
C GLU A 144 3.79 19.48 -23.89
N LYS A 145 2.69 19.60 -23.13
CA LYS A 145 1.43 18.91 -23.42
C LYS A 145 0.53 19.68 -24.39
N GLY A 146 0.86 20.93 -24.73
CA GLY A 146 0.02 21.80 -25.54
C GLY A 146 -1.30 22.17 -24.87
N PHE A 147 -1.32 22.26 -23.54
CA PHE A 147 -2.52 22.55 -22.76
C PHE A 147 -2.72 24.05 -22.54
N GLN A 148 -3.99 24.45 -22.44
CA GLN A 148 -4.37 25.77 -21.94
C GLN A 148 -4.28 25.79 -20.41
N ASP A 149 -3.95 26.95 -19.85
CA ASP A 149 -3.96 27.13 -18.39
C ASP A 149 -5.40 27.06 -17.86
N THR A 150 -5.73 25.95 -17.22
CA THR A 150 -7.07 25.63 -16.71
C THR A 150 -6.96 24.85 -15.41
N PRO A 151 -8.00 24.84 -14.55
CA PRO A 151 -8.02 24.02 -13.34
C PRO A 151 -7.78 22.53 -13.61
N SER A 152 -8.34 22.01 -14.71
CA SER A 152 -8.12 20.61 -15.13
C SER A 152 -6.66 20.36 -15.52
N ALA A 153 -6.02 21.27 -16.26
CA ALA A 153 -4.60 21.15 -16.60
C ALA A 153 -3.70 21.21 -15.36
N ARG A 154 -4.03 22.07 -14.39
CA ARG A 154 -3.33 22.14 -13.09
C ARG A 154 -3.45 20.84 -12.31
N LEU A 155 -4.64 20.25 -12.23
CA LEU A 155 -4.85 18.96 -11.59
C LEU A 155 -4.07 17.83 -12.29
N ARG A 156 -4.08 17.78 -13.63
CA ARG A 156 -3.28 16.83 -14.40
C ARG A 156 -1.79 16.94 -14.07
N TRP A 157 -1.25 18.17 -14.04
CA TRP A 157 0.12 18.41 -13.63
C TRP A 157 0.41 17.94 -12.19
N MET A 158 -0.47 18.23 -11.23
CA MET A 158 -0.29 17.76 -9.86
C MET A 158 -0.18 16.23 -9.79
N LEU A 159 -1.09 15.53 -10.48
CA LEU A 159 -1.13 14.07 -10.53
C LEU A 159 0.11 13.48 -11.21
N ASP A 160 0.51 14.01 -12.36
CA ASP A 160 1.61 13.48 -13.17
C ASP A 160 2.97 13.81 -12.55
N CYS A 161 3.17 15.05 -12.09
CA CYS A 161 4.49 15.59 -11.78
C CYS A 161 4.79 15.68 -10.28
N THR A 162 3.78 15.69 -9.40
CA THR A 162 4.00 15.95 -7.96
C THR A 162 3.43 14.89 -7.02
N MET A 163 2.63 13.95 -7.53
CA MET A 163 1.98 12.87 -6.76
C MET A 163 2.36 11.46 -7.24
N GLY A 164 3.22 11.34 -8.26
CA GLY A 164 3.65 10.04 -8.78
C GLY A 164 2.51 9.18 -9.35
N SER A 165 1.45 9.82 -9.85
CA SER A 165 0.20 9.22 -10.32
C SER A 165 -0.05 9.51 -11.80
N GLU A 166 0.99 9.40 -12.63
CA GLU A 166 0.91 9.68 -14.07
C GLU A 166 -0.24 8.93 -14.74
N GLY A 167 -1.10 9.68 -15.46
CA GLY A 167 -2.26 9.15 -16.17
C GLY A 167 -3.52 8.92 -15.30
N ALA A 168 -3.47 9.23 -14.01
CA ALA A 168 -4.61 9.04 -13.09
C ALA A 168 -5.83 9.89 -13.50
N PHE A 169 -5.62 11.01 -14.18
CA PHE A 169 -6.71 11.84 -14.68
C PHE A 169 -7.53 11.08 -15.74
N ASP A 170 -6.86 10.43 -16.71
CA ASP A 170 -7.56 9.72 -17.78
C ASP A 170 -8.16 8.40 -17.28
N ARG A 171 -7.52 7.73 -16.32
CA ARG A 171 -8.14 6.57 -15.64
C ARG A 171 -9.37 6.96 -14.83
N ARG A 172 -9.40 8.14 -14.20
CA ARG A 172 -10.62 8.67 -13.60
C ARG A 172 -11.70 8.94 -14.65
N ARG A 173 -11.32 9.40 -15.84
CA ARG A 173 -12.27 9.57 -16.96
C ARG A 173 -12.91 8.24 -17.35
N GLU A 174 -12.12 7.17 -17.45
CA GLU A 174 -12.61 5.81 -17.67
C GLU A 174 -13.58 5.37 -16.58
N GLU A 175 -13.23 5.58 -15.31
CA GLU A 175 -14.10 5.24 -14.18
C GLU A 175 -15.46 5.96 -14.27
N LEU A 176 -15.44 7.26 -14.56
CA LEU A 176 -16.66 8.05 -14.71
C LEU A 176 -17.51 7.58 -15.88
N ALA A 177 -16.89 7.16 -16.99
CA ALA A 177 -17.60 6.59 -18.12
C ALA A 177 -18.29 5.27 -17.74
N ILE A 178 -17.60 4.39 -16.98
CA ILE A 178 -18.17 3.14 -16.45
C ILE A 178 -19.36 3.43 -15.54
N LEU A 179 -19.22 4.37 -14.59
CA LEU A 179 -20.27 4.74 -13.65
C LEU A 179 -21.48 5.39 -14.33
N ALA A 180 -21.25 6.12 -15.43
CA ALA A 180 -22.32 6.73 -16.22
C ALA A 180 -22.98 5.74 -17.19
N GLY A 181 -22.47 4.52 -17.33
CA GLY A 181 -22.89 3.59 -18.38
C GLY A 181 -22.65 4.14 -19.80
N ALA A 182 -21.63 4.99 -19.96
CA ALA A 182 -21.32 5.64 -21.21
C ALA A 182 -20.65 4.68 -22.20
N ALA A 183 -21.01 4.79 -23.48
CA ALA A 183 -20.43 3.97 -24.54
C ALA A 183 -18.97 4.34 -24.89
N SER A 184 -18.52 5.54 -24.49
CA SER A 184 -17.18 6.05 -24.77
C SER A 184 -16.74 7.04 -23.69
N THR A 185 -15.44 7.05 -23.39
CA THR A 185 -14.81 8.02 -22.49
C THR A 185 -14.81 9.45 -23.04
N GLU A 186 -14.97 9.63 -24.35
CA GLU A 186 -15.07 10.95 -25.01
C GLU A 186 -16.27 11.77 -24.54
N SER A 187 -17.29 11.10 -24.00
CA SER A 187 -18.47 11.75 -23.41
C SER A 187 -18.17 12.41 -22.05
N ILE A 188 -17.02 12.10 -21.45
CA ILE A 188 -16.61 12.64 -20.15
C ILE A 188 -15.57 13.75 -20.37
N THR A 189 -16.01 14.97 -20.11
CA THR A 189 -15.20 16.19 -20.24
C THR A 189 -14.14 16.31 -19.14
N ASP A 190 -13.08 17.06 -19.41
CA ASP A 190 -12.06 17.41 -18.41
C ASP A 190 -12.64 18.15 -17.19
N ALA A 191 -13.71 18.92 -17.38
CA ALA A 191 -14.42 19.58 -16.30
C ALA A 191 -15.12 18.57 -15.37
N GLN A 192 -15.73 17.51 -15.92
CA GLN A 192 -16.34 16.44 -15.13
C GLN A 192 -15.31 15.64 -14.34
N VAL A 193 -14.14 15.35 -14.94
CA VAL A 193 -13.05 14.67 -14.24
C VAL A 193 -12.50 15.54 -13.11
N TYR A 194 -12.27 16.82 -13.36
CA TYR A 194 -11.84 17.77 -12.33
C TYR A 194 -12.84 17.85 -11.18
N ALA A 195 -14.13 18.02 -11.50
CA ALA A 195 -15.20 18.08 -10.50
C ALA A 195 -15.29 16.78 -9.67
N SER A 196 -15.00 15.62 -10.28
CA SER A 196 -14.94 14.33 -9.57
C SER A 196 -13.84 14.29 -8.52
N TYR A 197 -12.62 14.74 -8.84
CA TYR A 197 -11.52 14.79 -7.86
C TYR A 197 -11.81 15.77 -6.72
N VAL A 198 -12.24 16.99 -7.05
CA VAL A 198 -12.56 18.01 -6.05
C VAL A 198 -13.73 17.55 -5.17
N GLY A 199 -14.79 16.99 -5.78
CA GLY A 199 -15.95 16.47 -5.06
C GLY A 199 -15.64 15.26 -4.18
N ALA A 200 -14.74 14.37 -4.60
CA ALA A 200 -14.33 13.22 -3.80
C ALA A 200 -13.57 13.64 -2.53
N ALA A 201 -12.68 14.64 -2.63
CA ALA A 201 -11.89 15.16 -1.51
C ALA A 201 -12.64 16.20 -0.66
N ALA A 202 -13.69 16.84 -1.19
CA ALA A 202 -14.50 17.79 -0.44
C ALA A 202 -15.22 17.12 0.74
N LYS A 203 -15.61 17.93 1.73
CA LYS A 203 -16.32 17.45 2.93
C LYS A 203 -17.55 16.61 2.57
N GLY A 204 -17.59 15.38 3.08
CA GLY A 204 -18.65 14.40 2.80
C GLY A 204 -18.50 13.64 1.48
N GLY A 205 -17.49 13.98 0.67
CA GLY A 205 -17.05 13.23 -0.50
C GLY A 205 -16.54 11.84 -0.16
N VAL A 206 -16.45 10.97 -1.16
CA VAL A 206 -16.12 9.54 -0.95
C VAL A 206 -14.70 9.34 -0.39
N LEU A 207 -13.73 10.10 -0.87
CA LEU A 207 -12.35 10.03 -0.39
C LEU A 207 -12.21 10.72 0.98
N HIS A 208 -12.91 11.85 1.20
CA HIS A 208 -12.99 12.49 2.53
C HIS A 208 -13.50 11.50 3.59
N LYS A 209 -14.58 10.78 3.30
CA LYS A 209 -15.12 9.74 4.19
C LYS A 209 -14.14 8.60 4.42
N TYR A 210 -13.43 8.15 3.38
CA TYR A 210 -12.40 7.11 3.50
C TYR A 210 -11.28 7.52 4.45
N LEU A 211 -10.75 8.73 4.29
CA LEU A 211 -9.70 9.25 5.15
C LEU A 211 -10.22 9.41 6.60
N LEU A 212 -11.46 9.86 6.82
CA LEU A 212 -12.03 9.91 8.17
C LEU A 212 -12.19 8.54 8.85
N GLN A 213 -12.29 7.45 8.08
CA GLN A 213 -12.33 6.08 8.59
C GLN A 213 -10.95 5.42 8.62
N GLY A 214 -9.93 6.13 8.12
CA GLY A 214 -8.57 5.66 7.98
C GLY A 214 -7.80 5.68 9.30
N GLN A 215 -6.65 5.01 9.32
CA GLN A 215 -5.70 5.04 10.41
C GLN A 215 -4.28 4.75 9.90
N ILE A 216 -3.25 5.06 10.69
CA ILE A 216 -1.85 4.92 10.28
C ILE A 216 -1.34 3.48 10.47
N ALA A 217 -1.81 2.83 11.54
CA ALA A 217 -1.39 1.47 11.88
C ALA A 217 -2.53 0.68 12.54
N ALA A 218 -2.45 -0.65 12.47
CA ALA A 218 -3.33 -1.55 13.22
C ALA A 218 -2.50 -2.61 13.95
N LEU A 219 -2.88 -2.93 15.19
CA LEU A 219 -2.34 -4.08 15.92
C LEU A 219 -3.48 -5.05 16.21
N VAL A 220 -3.47 -6.21 15.56
CA VAL A 220 -4.54 -7.22 15.68
C VAL A 220 -3.91 -8.57 15.96
N ASP A 221 -4.25 -9.17 17.09
CA ASP A 221 -3.87 -10.53 17.47
C ASP A 221 -2.36 -10.80 17.27
N GLY A 222 -1.51 -9.91 17.78
CA GLY A 222 -0.04 -9.99 17.67
C GLY A 222 0.53 -9.65 16.30
N THR A 223 -0.30 -9.16 15.36
CA THR A 223 0.08 -8.75 14.01
C THR A 223 0.04 -7.23 13.89
N LEU A 224 1.19 -6.61 13.63
CA LEU A 224 1.30 -5.20 13.32
C LEU A 224 1.13 -4.97 11.82
N PHE A 225 0.20 -4.11 11.45
CA PHE A 225 -0.02 -3.65 10.09
C PHE A 225 0.36 -2.18 9.99
N VAL A 226 1.19 -1.85 9.02
CA VAL A 226 1.60 -0.49 8.67
C VAL A 226 1.69 -0.39 7.16
N HIS A 227 1.37 0.74 6.55
CA HIS A 227 1.50 0.87 5.10
C HIS A 227 2.99 0.85 4.67
N GLY A 228 3.81 1.71 5.29
CA GLY A 228 5.26 1.75 5.09
C GLY A 228 6.03 0.70 5.89
N ALA A 229 7.32 0.93 6.14
CA ALA A 229 8.16 0.01 6.90
C ALA A 229 8.29 0.37 8.38
N VAL A 230 8.76 -0.57 9.20
CA VAL A 230 9.19 -0.33 10.59
C VAL A 230 10.71 -0.39 10.66
N ASN A 231 11.35 0.66 11.16
CA ASN A 231 12.81 0.78 11.21
C ASN A 231 13.27 1.59 12.44
N ASP A 232 14.59 1.68 12.65
CA ASP A 232 15.16 2.38 13.81
C ASP A 232 14.79 3.86 13.93
N ALA A 233 14.40 4.50 12.82
CA ALA A 233 14.03 5.91 12.79
C ALA A 233 12.58 6.16 13.17
N ASN A 234 11.69 5.16 13.08
CA ASN A 234 10.26 5.37 13.32
C ASN A 234 9.67 4.61 14.50
N ILE A 235 10.35 3.58 15.03
CA ILE A 235 9.81 2.82 16.18
C ILE A 235 9.51 3.73 17.38
N GLY A 236 8.24 3.73 17.80
CA GLY A 236 7.74 4.51 18.94
C GLY A 236 7.74 6.03 18.74
N TYR A 237 8.04 6.51 17.55
CA TYR A 237 7.96 7.94 17.23
C TYR A 237 6.54 8.33 16.81
N VAL A 238 6.06 9.45 17.35
CA VAL A 238 4.81 10.11 16.95
C VAL A 238 5.15 11.54 16.56
N PRO A 239 4.80 12.01 15.35
CA PRO A 239 5.11 13.36 14.95
C PRO A 239 4.45 14.42 15.86
N PRO A 240 5.07 15.59 16.05
CA PRO A 240 4.44 16.69 16.77
C PRO A 240 3.20 17.21 16.02
N LEU A 241 2.26 17.81 16.76
CA LEU A 241 1.01 18.33 16.19
C LEU A 241 1.17 19.63 15.41
N ASP A 242 2.15 20.47 15.77
CA ASP A 242 2.37 21.80 15.20
C ASP A 242 3.27 21.80 13.97
N GLY A 243 3.71 20.63 13.52
CA GLY A 243 4.53 20.49 12.31
C GLY A 243 5.90 21.15 12.39
N ALA A 244 6.42 21.44 13.59
CA ALA A 244 7.84 21.74 13.74
C ALA A 244 8.63 20.54 13.20
N GLN A 245 9.22 20.68 12.00
CA GLN A 245 10.01 19.64 11.37
C GLN A 245 11.08 19.16 12.33
N VAL A 246 10.89 17.97 12.91
CA VAL A 246 11.97 17.19 13.51
C VAL A 246 11.68 15.71 13.27
N LEU A 247 11.58 15.30 12.01
CA LEU A 247 12.39 14.13 11.69
C LEU A 247 13.81 14.66 11.57
N PRO A 248 14.77 14.25 12.42
CA PRO A 248 16.16 14.46 12.08
C PRO A 248 16.33 13.73 10.75
N SER A 249 16.44 14.48 9.65
CA SER A 249 16.89 13.90 8.40
C SER A 249 18.20 13.21 8.74
N PRO A 250 18.29 11.87 8.72
CA PRO A 250 19.55 11.23 9.02
C PRO A 250 20.49 11.78 7.96
N ALA A 251 21.58 12.44 8.38
CA ALA A 251 22.66 12.71 7.46
C ALA A 251 23.01 11.37 6.80
N PRO A 252 23.10 11.29 5.46
CA PRO A 252 23.43 10.05 4.78
C PRO A 252 24.66 9.40 5.44
N GLY A 253 24.48 8.21 6.02
CA GLY A 253 25.58 7.45 6.62
C GLY A 253 25.83 7.63 8.12
N ILE A 254 24.94 8.27 8.90
CA ILE A 254 25.05 8.26 10.37
C ILE A 254 23.91 7.43 11.01
N ASP A 255 24.23 6.21 11.40
CA ASP A 255 23.40 5.35 12.24
C ASP A 255 23.42 5.81 13.71
N THR A 256 22.92 7.03 13.97
CA THR A 256 22.78 7.58 15.33
C THR A 256 21.62 6.93 16.09
N LEU A 257 20.74 6.21 15.40
CA LEU A 257 19.52 5.64 15.97
C LEU A 257 19.72 4.21 16.50
N ALA A 258 20.69 3.44 16.03
CA ALA A 258 20.99 2.12 16.61
C ALA A 258 21.42 2.18 18.09
N THR A 259 21.87 3.35 18.58
CA THR A 259 22.29 3.56 19.98
C THR A 259 21.33 4.41 20.81
N ALA A 260 20.21 4.86 20.21
CA ALA A 260 19.19 5.61 20.93
C ALA A 260 18.50 4.73 21.99
N PRO A 261 18.04 5.32 23.11
CA PRO A 261 17.33 4.57 24.14
C PRO A 261 16.11 3.81 23.56
N PRO A 262 15.64 2.75 24.25
CA PRO A 262 14.41 2.08 23.88
C PRO A 262 13.26 3.10 23.77
N PRO A 263 12.31 2.92 22.84
CA PRO A 263 11.14 3.77 22.79
C PRO A 263 10.38 3.76 24.11
N GLU A 264 9.82 4.92 24.50
CA GLU A 264 9.08 5.07 25.76
C GLU A 264 7.73 4.36 25.72
N LEU A 265 7.09 4.31 24.55
CA LEU A 265 5.81 3.64 24.32
C LEU A 265 6.05 2.21 23.83
N GLY A 266 5.27 1.25 24.32
CA GLY A 266 5.16 -0.07 23.68
C GLY A 266 4.38 0.00 22.36
N VAL A 267 4.42 -1.05 21.53
CA VAL A 267 3.80 -1.02 20.18
C VAL A 267 2.31 -0.69 20.22
N ALA A 268 1.56 -1.24 21.19
CA ALA A 268 0.12 -0.95 21.30
C ALA A 268 -0.16 0.54 21.60
N GLU A 269 0.62 1.12 22.52
CA GLU A 269 0.51 2.53 22.90
C GLU A 269 0.98 3.45 21.75
N TRP A 270 2.04 3.05 21.04
CA TRP A 270 2.52 3.74 19.86
C TRP A 270 1.48 3.77 18.74
N VAL A 271 0.85 2.63 18.42
CA VAL A 271 -0.22 2.55 17.42
C VAL A 271 -1.41 3.43 17.82
N ALA A 272 -1.83 3.40 19.09
CA ALA A 272 -2.89 4.25 19.59
C ALA A 272 -2.54 5.74 19.48
N ALA A 273 -1.31 6.13 19.82
CA ALA A 273 -0.84 7.50 19.75
C ALA A 273 -0.70 7.99 18.30
N LEU A 274 -0.21 7.16 17.37
CA LEU A 274 -0.16 7.48 15.93
C LEU A 274 -1.55 7.70 15.35
N ASN A 275 -2.52 6.84 15.70
CA ASN A 275 -3.89 6.98 15.22
C ASN A 275 -4.61 8.18 15.85
N ALA A 276 -4.31 8.52 17.11
CA ALA A 276 -4.80 9.76 17.72
C ALA A 276 -4.22 11.00 17.04
N TRP A 277 -2.92 11.01 16.75
CA TRP A 277 -2.26 12.06 15.97
C TRP A 277 -2.87 12.20 14.57
N TYR A 278 -3.13 11.09 13.88
CA TYR A 278 -3.80 11.08 12.57
C TYR A 278 -5.17 11.76 12.62
N ASN A 279 -5.99 11.40 13.62
CA ASN A 279 -7.32 11.98 13.79
C ASN A 279 -7.26 13.50 14.05
N GLU A 280 -6.28 13.96 14.81
CA GLU A 280 -6.05 15.39 15.04
C GLU A 280 -5.64 16.11 13.75
N GLN A 281 -4.73 15.54 12.96
CA GLN A 281 -4.35 16.10 11.66
C GLN A 281 -5.52 16.16 10.67
N MET A 282 -6.36 15.13 10.65
CA MET A 282 -7.59 15.11 9.86
C MET A 282 -8.60 16.15 10.34
N ALA A 283 -8.73 16.36 11.65
CA ALA A 283 -9.61 17.38 12.22
C ALA A 283 -9.12 18.80 11.88
N GLN A 284 -7.81 19.05 11.94
CA GLN A 284 -7.22 20.31 11.50
C GLN A 284 -7.48 20.56 10.01
N TRP A 285 -7.31 19.54 9.16
CA TRP A 285 -7.62 19.66 7.74
C TRP A 285 -9.11 19.92 7.49
N ASP A 286 -10.03 19.23 8.17
CA ASP A 286 -11.48 19.48 8.00
C ASP A 286 -11.89 20.89 8.46
N ALA A 287 -11.21 21.43 9.47
CA ALA A 287 -11.43 22.78 9.98
C ALA A 287 -10.81 23.88 9.10
N SER A 288 -9.64 23.62 8.51
CA SER A 288 -8.87 24.59 7.70
C SER A 288 -8.19 23.91 6.50
N PRO A 289 -8.97 23.47 5.50
CA PRO A 289 -8.46 22.72 4.35
C PRO A 289 -7.75 23.61 3.31
N GLN A 290 -7.91 24.92 3.43
CA GLN A 290 -7.30 25.91 2.55
C GLN A 290 -6.01 26.47 3.14
N TRP A 291 -5.23 27.19 2.33
CA TRP A 291 -4.10 27.96 2.84
C TRP A 291 -4.57 29.04 3.81
N GLU A 292 -3.91 29.14 4.97
CA GLU A 292 -4.20 30.13 6.00
C GLU A 292 -3.52 31.48 5.73
N ASP A 293 -2.42 31.47 4.97
CA ASP A 293 -1.57 32.63 4.74
C ASP A 293 -1.26 32.92 3.25
N PRO A 294 -2.26 33.07 2.36
CA PRO A 294 -2.00 33.57 1.01
C PRO A 294 -1.35 34.97 1.03
N PRO A 295 -0.38 35.28 0.14
CA PRO A 295 0.14 34.44 -0.94
C PRO A 295 1.34 33.56 -0.54
N ALA A 296 1.75 33.55 0.73
CA ALA A 296 2.90 32.79 1.20
C ALA A 296 2.64 31.27 1.12
N CYS A 297 1.39 30.84 1.35
CA CYS A 297 0.94 29.45 1.21
C CYS A 297 1.87 28.47 1.94
N THR A 298 2.16 28.78 3.20
CA THR A 298 3.07 27.98 4.04
C THR A 298 2.34 27.18 5.10
N ARG A 299 1.08 27.54 5.41
CA ARG A 299 0.30 26.90 6.50
C ARG A 299 -1.10 26.49 6.04
N ARG A 300 -1.50 25.29 6.43
CA ARG A 300 -2.83 24.68 6.24
C ARG A 300 -3.03 23.55 7.25
N GLY A 301 -4.28 23.18 7.50
CA GLY A 301 -4.60 22.03 8.33
C GLY A 301 -4.13 20.70 7.72
N GLY A 302 -3.66 19.78 8.55
CA GLY A 302 -3.20 18.45 8.14
C GLY A 302 -1.86 18.44 7.40
N ASN A 303 -1.07 19.53 7.46
CA ASN A 303 0.19 19.61 6.74
C ASN A 303 1.20 18.53 7.17
N SER A 304 1.29 18.22 8.47
CA SER A 304 2.19 17.18 8.97
C SER A 304 1.76 15.78 8.54
N LEU A 305 0.47 15.55 8.32
CA LEU A 305 -0.01 14.30 7.75
C LEU A 305 0.41 14.15 6.28
N MET A 306 0.34 15.22 5.48
CA MET A 306 0.85 15.21 4.10
C MET A 306 2.37 14.96 4.06
N ASP A 307 3.12 15.54 4.99
CA ASP A 307 4.56 15.33 5.17
C ASP A 307 4.89 13.89 5.57
N TYR A 308 4.12 13.30 6.50
CA TYR A 308 4.24 11.89 6.86
C TYR A 308 3.98 10.94 5.68
N GLY A 309 3.05 11.32 4.81
CA GLY A 309 2.74 10.60 3.57
C GLY A 309 3.78 10.81 2.46
N VAL A 310 4.91 11.48 2.71
CA VAL A 310 5.98 11.58 1.71
C VAL A 310 6.65 10.21 1.54
N PRO A 311 6.89 9.76 0.29
CA PRO A 311 7.59 8.50 0.04
C PRO A 311 8.97 8.49 0.70
N GLY A 312 9.15 7.58 1.67
CA GLY A 312 10.38 7.34 2.40
C GLY A 312 10.54 5.85 2.62
N GLY A 313 10.98 5.14 1.59
CA GLY A 313 10.96 3.68 1.57
C GLY A 313 12.24 3.04 2.09
N TRP A 314 12.08 2.12 3.04
CA TRP A 314 13.06 1.08 3.38
C TRP A 314 12.92 -0.07 2.38
N ALA A 315 14.05 -0.59 1.87
CA ALA A 315 14.10 -1.45 0.68
C ALA A 315 14.11 -2.97 0.97
N GLY A 316 13.41 -3.44 2.01
CA GLY A 316 13.35 -4.88 2.33
C GLY A 316 14.62 -5.45 2.97
N ALA A 317 15.47 -4.61 3.58
CA ALA A 317 16.66 -5.05 4.31
C ALA A 317 16.28 -5.58 5.70
N PRO A 318 16.81 -6.69 6.23
CA PRO A 318 16.38 -7.22 7.53
C PRO A 318 16.31 -6.15 8.64
N PRO A 319 15.27 -6.19 9.51
CA PRO A 319 15.15 -5.23 10.62
C PRO A 319 16.33 -5.36 11.58
N SER A 320 16.69 -4.25 12.23
CA SER A 320 17.77 -4.23 13.22
C SER A 320 17.39 -5.03 14.47
N ALA A 321 18.41 -5.42 15.26
CA ALA A 321 18.19 -6.07 16.55
C ALA A 321 17.36 -5.19 17.53
N ARG A 322 17.49 -3.86 17.43
CA ARG A 322 16.73 -2.89 18.24
C ARG A 322 15.25 -2.92 17.88
N VAL A 323 14.91 -2.91 16.59
CA VAL A 323 13.53 -3.05 16.12
C VAL A 323 12.94 -4.39 16.54
N LEU A 324 13.68 -5.49 16.36
CA LEU A 324 13.23 -6.84 16.74
C LEU A 324 12.94 -6.96 18.25
N ALA A 325 13.84 -6.44 19.09
CA ALA A 325 13.67 -6.44 20.54
C ALA A 325 12.44 -5.63 20.96
N TYR A 326 12.23 -4.45 20.36
CA TYR A 326 11.07 -3.59 20.64
C TYR A 326 9.74 -4.27 20.29
N LEU A 327 9.67 -4.86 19.10
CA LEU A 327 8.49 -5.59 18.63
C LEU A 327 8.21 -6.83 19.50
N ALA A 328 9.24 -7.64 19.79
CA ALA A 328 9.10 -8.83 20.61
C ALA A 328 8.68 -8.51 22.05
N ALA A 329 9.24 -7.46 22.65
CA ALA A 329 8.86 -6.99 23.99
C ALA A 329 7.38 -6.57 24.06
N SER A 330 6.81 -6.14 22.93
CA SER A 330 5.40 -5.76 22.82
C SER A 330 4.48 -6.91 22.38
N GLY A 331 4.99 -8.15 22.32
CA GLY A 331 4.22 -9.32 21.91
C GLY A 331 3.89 -9.38 20.41
N VAL A 332 4.57 -8.60 19.57
CA VAL A 332 4.41 -8.65 18.11
C VAL A 332 5.12 -9.89 17.57
N THR A 333 4.39 -10.68 16.79
CA THR A 333 4.89 -11.90 16.15
C THR A 333 4.90 -11.80 14.63
N ARG A 334 4.18 -10.83 14.08
CA ARG A 334 4.07 -10.59 12.63
C ARG A 334 4.04 -9.09 12.33
N VAL A 335 4.68 -8.68 11.26
CA VAL A 335 4.58 -7.33 10.69
C VAL A 335 4.23 -7.47 9.21
N ILE A 336 3.11 -6.89 8.78
CA ILE A 336 2.64 -6.96 7.40
C ILE A 336 2.53 -5.54 6.83
N THR A 337 3.16 -5.30 5.68
CA THR A 337 3.31 -3.97 5.08
C THR A 337 3.00 -3.92 3.59
N GLY A 338 2.81 -2.71 3.05
CA GLY A 338 2.68 -2.41 1.62
C GLY A 338 3.85 -1.57 1.08
N HIS A 339 3.53 -0.57 0.25
CA HIS A 339 4.36 0.56 -0.19
C HIS A 339 5.53 0.31 -1.16
N THR A 340 6.37 -0.69 -0.90
CA THR A 340 7.55 -0.98 -1.76
C THR A 340 7.30 -2.24 -2.57
N PRO A 341 7.14 -2.15 -3.89
CA PRO A 341 6.85 -3.30 -4.74
C PRO A 341 8.02 -4.29 -4.72
N HIS A 342 7.73 -5.57 -4.51
CA HIS A 342 8.75 -6.62 -4.49
C HIS A 342 8.49 -7.77 -5.47
N GLY A 343 8.54 -7.45 -6.77
CA GLY A 343 8.39 -8.44 -7.84
C GLY A 343 7.00 -9.06 -7.85
N GLN A 344 6.90 -10.29 -8.35
CA GLN A 344 5.62 -10.94 -8.68
C GLN A 344 4.89 -11.67 -7.53
N SER A 345 5.32 -11.45 -6.29
CA SER A 345 4.72 -12.06 -5.08
C SER A 345 5.18 -11.31 -3.82
N PRO A 346 4.47 -11.42 -2.69
CA PRO A 346 4.93 -10.85 -1.42
C PRO A 346 6.34 -11.34 -1.01
N THR A 347 7.13 -10.47 -0.38
CA THR A 347 8.38 -10.88 0.27
C THR A 347 8.09 -11.31 1.70
N VAL A 348 8.57 -12.49 2.09
CA VAL A 348 8.51 -12.97 3.47
C VAL A 348 9.91 -13.02 4.07
N MET A 349 10.02 -12.69 5.35
CA MET A 349 11.24 -12.87 6.15
C MET A 349 10.86 -13.37 7.54
N VAL A 350 11.45 -14.48 7.99
CA VAL A 350 11.27 -14.99 9.35
C VAL A 350 12.56 -14.73 10.11
N VAL A 351 12.53 -13.82 11.08
CA VAL A 351 13.74 -13.29 11.73
C VAL A 351 13.76 -13.65 13.21
N PRO A 352 14.88 -14.17 13.75
CA PRO A 352 15.09 -14.38 15.18
C PRO A 352 14.99 -13.07 15.97
N ALA A 353 14.18 -13.04 17.03
CA ALA A 353 14.02 -11.88 17.90
C ALA A 353 14.58 -12.10 19.32
N GLY A 354 15.48 -13.08 19.48
CA GLY A 354 16.07 -13.49 20.75
C GLY A 354 15.43 -14.77 21.32
N GLY A 355 16.27 -15.66 21.88
CA GLY A 355 15.83 -16.99 22.30
C GLY A 355 15.15 -17.76 21.17
N ASP A 356 14.02 -18.39 21.49
CA ASP A 356 13.20 -19.14 20.51
C ASP A 356 12.19 -18.25 19.77
N ALA A 357 12.08 -16.96 20.09
CA ALA A 357 11.14 -16.05 19.46
C ALA A 357 11.52 -15.77 17.99
N ARG A 358 10.50 -15.71 17.14
CA ARG A 358 10.61 -15.38 15.71
C ARG A 358 9.54 -14.35 15.36
N ILE A 359 9.89 -13.39 14.52
CA ILE A 359 8.95 -12.43 13.94
C ILE A 359 8.91 -12.62 12.43
N THR A 360 7.71 -12.75 11.88
CA THR A 360 7.49 -12.85 10.43
C THR A 360 7.18 -11.48 9.85
N PHE A 361 8.01 -11.01 8.93
CA PHE A 361 7.78 -9.80 8.15
C PHE A 361 7.24 -10.19 6.77
N VAL A 362 6.19 -9.49 6.33
CA VAL A 362 5.58 -9.65 5.02
C VAL A 362 5.52 -8.29 4.34
N ILE A 363 6.15 -8.16 3.18
CA ILE A 363 6.02 -6.99 2.31
C ILE A 363 5.12 -7.41 1.15
N ALA A 364 3.90 -6.93 1.15
CA ALA A 364 2.80 -7.45 0.34
C ALA A 364 2.56 -6.68 -0.97
N ASP A 365 3.19 -5.51 -1.12
CA ASP A 365 3.06 -4.74 -2.35
C ASP A 365 3.64 -5.51 -3.56
N THR A 366 2.76 -5.68 -4.55
CA THR A 366 2.95 -6.44 -5.78
C THR A 366 2.63 -5.59 -7.01
N SER A 367 2.55 -4.26 -6.89
CA SER A 367 2.15 -3.34 -7.97
C SER A 367 3.05 -3.35 -9.21
N TYR A 368 4.21 -3.99 -9.14
CA TYR A 368 5.17 -4.10 -10.25
C TYR A 368 5.49 -5.56 -10.59
N SER A 369 4.49 -6.45 -10.44
CA SER A 369 4.64 -7.88 -10.74
C SER A 369 4.89 -8.17 -12.22
N ASP A 370 4.36 -7.33 -13.11
CA ASP A 370 4.48 -7.42 -14.56
C ASP A 370 4.44 -6.03 -15.21
N MET A 371 5.61 -5.38 -15.30
CA MET A 371 5.74 -4.06 -15.92
C MET A 371 5.45 -4.03 -17.44
N SER A 372 5.19 -5.20 -18.07
CA SER A 372 4.75 -5.25 -19.46
C SER A 372 3.22 -5.13 -19.60
N ALA A 373 2.49 -5.39 -18.51
CA ALA A 373 1.04 -5.24 -18.47
C ALA A 373 0.63 -3.77 -18.30
N PRO A 374 -0.54 -3.36 -18.84
CA PRO A 374 -1.04 -1.98 -18.70
C PRO A 374 -1.20 -1.51 -17.25
N ASP A 375 -1.43 -2.44 -16.32
CA ASP A 375 -1.63 -2.19 -14.90
C ASP A 375 -0.40 -2.53 -14.02
N ASN A 376 0.73 -2.86 -14.65
CA ASN A 376 1.98 -3.32 -14.03
C ASN A 376 1.86 -4.62 -13.19
N ARG A 377 0.71 -5.31 -13.22
CA ARG A 377 0.44 -6.51 -12.42
C ARG A 377 0.17 -7.73 -13.30
N GLY A 378 -0.41 -7.52 -14.49
CA GLY A 378 -0.75 -8.60 -15.41
C GLY A 378 -1.67 -9.58 -14.72
N SER A 379 -1.35 -10.87 -14.80
CA SER A 379 -2.16 -11.92 -14.16
C SER A 379 -1.84 -12.15 -12.67
N ALA A 380 -0.79 -11.51 -12.13
CA ALA A 380 -0.30 -11.77 -10.78
C ALA A 380 -1.28 -11.31 -9.68
N ILE A 381 -1.50 -12.18 -8.70
CA ILE A 381 -2.32 -11.91 -7.51
C ILE A 381 -1.87 -12.83 -6.37
N THR A 382 -1.80 -12.30 -5.15
CA THR A 382 -1.61 -13.10 -3.94
C THR A 382 -2.57 -12.62 -2.87
N ALA A 383 -3.52 -13.48 -2.49
CA ALA A 383 -4.32 -13.30 -1.29
C ALA A 383 -3.50 -13.72 -0.07
N ILE A 384 -3.51 -12.88 0.97
CA ILE A 384 -2.82 -13.12 2.24
C ILE A 384 -3.87 -13.31 3.32
N ALA A 385 -3.79 -14.45 4.02
CA ALA A 385 -4.67 -14.77 5.13
C ALA A 385 -3.87 -15.24 6.35
N VAL A 386 -4.05 -14.58 7.50
CA VAL A 386 -3.55 -15.06 8.79
C VAL A 386 -4.60 -15.98 9.41
N SER A 387 -4.19 -17.16 9.87
CA SER A 387 -5.07 -18.10 10.55
C SER A 387 -5.24 -17.73 12.03
N SER A 388 -6.23 -18.31 12.69
CA SER A 388 -6.43 -18.19 14.14
C SER A 388 -5.23 -18.65 14.97
N GLY A 389 -4.45 -19.61 14.45
CA GLY A 389 -3.20 -20.08 15.05
C GLY A 389 -1.97 -19.22 14.70
N GLY A 390 -2.16 -18.09 13.99
CA GLY A 390 -1.10 -17.14 13.67
C GLY A 390 -0.19 -17.51 12.51
N SER A 391 -0.43 -18.63 11.82
CA SER A 391 0.23 -18.95 10.55
C SER A 391 -0.32 -18.09 9.41
N ILE A 392 0.48 -17.83 8.39
CA ILE A 392 0.10 -16.98 7.25
C ILE A 392 0.04 -17.84 5.99
N ARG A 393 -1.11 -17.92 5.35
CA ARG A 393 -1.29 -18.53 4.03
C ARG A 393 -1.15 -17.49 2.94
N PHE A 394 -0.41 -17.85 1.90
CA PHE A 394 -0.22 -17.10 0.67
C PHE A 394 -0.76 -17.95 -0.47
N HIS A 395 -1.73 -17.42 -1.20
CA HIS A 395 -2.47 -18.16 -2.20
C HIS A 395 -2.78 -17.27 -3.40
N GLY A 396 -2.52 -17.76 -4.61
CA GLY A 396 -2.82 -17.03 -5.83
C GLY A 396 -1.98 -17.50 -7.00
N GLN A 397 -1.54 -16.57 -7.85
CA GLN A 397 -0.73 -16.86 -9.02
C GLN A 397 0.29 -15.77 -9.34
N ASP A 398 1.37 -16.15 -10.01
CA ASP A 398 2.36 -15.21 -10.53
C ASP A 398 1.95 -14.60 -11.88
N ARG A 399 2.84 -13.81 -12.51
CA ARG A 399 2.52 -13.13 -13.77
C ARG A 399 2.27 -14.09 -14.94
N ASP A 400 2.88 -15.27 -14.89
CA ASP A 400 2.80 -16.29 -15.95
C ASP A 400 1.59 -17.24 -15.73
N GLY A 401 0.75 -16.96 -14.71
CA GLY A 401 -0.45 -17.74 -14.39
C GLY A 401 -0.20 -18.98 -13.53
N LEU A 402 1.02 -19.13 -13.01
CA LEU A 402 1.39 -20.28 -12.21
C LEU A 402 0.92 -20.14 -10.77
N ARG A 403 0.19 -21.16 -10.30
CA ARG A 403 -0.42 -21.18 -8.97
C ARG A 403 0.61 -21.39 -7.87
N HIS A 404 0.51 -20.60 -6.81
CA HIS A 404 1.23 -20.80 -5.56
C HIS A 404 0.25 -20.92 -4.39
N ASP A 405 0.58 -21.80 -3.45
CA ASP A 405 -0.18 -22.01 -2.21
C ASP A 405 0.78 -22.55 -1.14
N PHE A 406 1.08 -21.72 -0.15
CA PHE A 406 2.00 -22.08 0.92
C PHE A 406 1.65 -21.38 2.24
N VAL A 407 2.10 -21.97 3.34
CA VAL A 407 1.79 -21.49 4.70
C VAL A 407 3.09 -21.27 5.46
N VAL A 408 3.27 -20.09 6.05
CA VAL A 408 4.42 -19.75 6.90
C VAL A 408 3.99 -19.81 8.37
N PRO A 409 4.74 -20.46 9.29
CA PRO A 409 6.08 -21.01 9.11
C PRO A 409 6.15 -22.50 8.69
N THR A 410 5.04 -23.14 8.32
CA THR A 410 5.03 -24.55 7.91
C THR A 410 5.99 -24.82 6.75
N GLU A 411 6.01 -23.92 5.78
CA GLU A 411 6.96 -23.91 4.67
C GLU A 411 8.23 -23.19 5.11
N THR A 412 9.24 -23.98 5.49
CA THR A 412 10.42 -23.51 6.24
C THR A 412 11.44 -22.80 5.37
N HIS A 413 11.43 -23.04 4.05
CA HIS A 413 12.38 -22.42 3.14
C HIS A 413 11.97 -21.00 2.72
N ILE A 414 10.70 -20.63 2.85
CA ILE A 414 10.19 -19.33 2.41
C ILE A 414 10.86 -18.20 3.20
N GLY A 415 11.36 -17.21 2.45
CA GLY A 415 12.08 -16.06 2.98
C GLY A 415 13.57 -16.28 3.23
N ALA A 416 14.09 -17.50 3.08
CA ALA A 416 15.52 -17.77 3.17
C ALA A 416 16.30 -17.01 2.08
N LEU A 417 17.53 -16.62 2.41
CA LEU A 417 18.42 -15.85 1.54
C LEU A 417 19.66 -16.69 1.22
N THR A 418 19.94 -16.88 -0.06
CA THR A 418 21.18 -17.54 -0.52
C THR A 418 22.39 -16.61 -0.36
N PRO A 419 23.62 -17.14 -0.29
CA PRO A 419 24.84 -16.33 -0.19
C PRO A 419 25.01 -15.30 -1.31
N ASP A 420 24.47 -15.58 -2.50
CA ASP A 420 24.52 -14.69 -3.67
C ASP A 420 23.30 -13.76 -3.79
N GLY A 421 22.47 -13.70 -2.76
CA GLY A 421 21.41 -12.68 -2.59
C GLY A 421 20.07 -13.02 -3.21
N PHE A 422 19.83 -14.27 -3.60
CA PHE A 422 18.48 -14.73 -4.00
C PHE A 422 17.65 -15.02 -2.77
N ARG A 423 16.42 -14.51 -2.74
CA ARG A 423 15.45 -14.80 -1.68
C ARG A 423 14.41 -15.80 -2.18
N VAL A 424 14.10 -16.82 -1.38
CA VAL A 424 12.99 -17.75 -1.65
C VAL A 424 11.66 -17.02 -1.44
N LYS A 425 10.86 -16.88 -2.49
CA LYS A 425 9.64 -16.06 -2.51
C LYS A 425 8.37 -16.87 -2.41
N THR A 426 8.25 -17.91 -3.23
CA THR A 426 7.03 -18.72 -3.34
C THR A 426 7.37 -20.18 -3.57
N ARG A 427 6.34 -21.01 -3.46
CA ARG A 427 6.35 -22.43 -3.80
C ARG A 427 5.18 -22.72 -4.74
N GLU A 428 5.48 -23.31 -5.89
CA GLU A 428 4.49 -23.72 -6.88
C GLU A 428 3.57 -24.80 -6.31
N ALA A 429 2.26 -24.62 -6.45
CA ALA A 429 1.28 -25.52 -5.86
C ALA A 429 1.27 -26.92 -6.53
N SER A 430 1.52 -26.98 -7.84
CA SER A 430 1.45 -28.23 -8.62
C SER A 430 2.74 -29.05 -8.56
N SER A 431 3.89 -28.39 -8.67
CA SER A 431 5.20 -29.03 -8.79
C SER A 431 5.97 -29.10 -7.46
N GLY A 432 5.64 -28.24 -6.50
CA GLY A 432 6.42 -28.04 -5.28
C GLY A 432 7.75 -27.30 -5.50
N THR A 433 8.00 -26.80 -6.71
CA THR A 433 9.20 -26.04 -7.07
C THR A 433 9.20 -24.69 -6.36
N TYR A 434 10.36 -24.27 -5.86
CA TYR A 434 10.54 -22.98 -5.23
C TYR A 434 10.95 -21.93 -6.26
N VAL A 435 10.40 -20.73 -6.10
CA VAL A 435 10.78 -19.56 -6.90
C VAL A 435 11.63 -18.65 -6.03
N LEU A 436 12.83 -18.33 -6.53
CA LEU A 436 13.75 -17.42 -5.88
C LEU A 436 13.89 -16.16 -6.73
N THR A 437 14.02 -15.00 -6.07
CA THR A 437 14.27 -13.73 -6.76
C THR A 437 15.42 -12.95 -6.14
N ARG A 438 16.17 -12.25 -6.99
CA ARG A 438 17.15 -11.23 -6.57
C ARG A 438 16.83 -9.91 -7.27
N THR A 439 16.66 -8.84 -6.51
CA THR A 439 16.40 -7.49 -7.04
C THR A 439 17.69 -6.70 -7.20
N ARG A 440 17.81 -5.95 -8.30
CA ARG A 440 18.88 -4.97 -8.55
C ARG A 440 18.25 -3.68 -9.08
N GLY A 441 17.89 -2.78 -8.18
CA GLY A 441 16.98 -1.68 -8.53
C GLY A 441 15.62 -2.22 -8.93
N PHE A 442 15.10 -1.82 -10.09
CA PHE A 442 13.84 -2.32 -10.65
C PHE A 442 13.98 -3.63 -11.45
N ALA A 443 15.20 -4.12 -11.68
CA ALA A 443 15.41 -5.40 -12.35
C ALA A 443 15.25 -6.57 -11.37
N VAL A 444 14.53 -7.61 -11.78
CA VAL A 444 14.32 -8.83 -11.00
C VAL A 444 14.95 -10.01 -11.73
N GLU A 445 15.87 -10.71 -11.08
CA GLU A 445 16.37 -12.01 -11.54
C GLU A 445 15.54 -13.10 -10.87
N LEU A 446 15.18 -14.15 -11.61
CA LEU A 446 14.38 -15.26 -11.12
C LEU A 446 15.03 -16.62 -11.39
N VAL A 447 14.91 -17.52 -10.42
CA VAL A 447 15.36 -18.91 -10.53
C VAL A 447 14.27 -19.83 -9.97
N LYS A 448 14.08 -20.98 -10.62
CA LYS A 448 13.19 -22.05 -10.14
C LYS A 448 14.00 -23.27 -9.76
N LEU A 449 13.83 -23.76 -8.53
CA LEU A 449 14.59 -24.89 -7.99
C LEU A 449 13.63 -25.89 -7.32
N ASP A 450 13.85 -27.17 -7.54
CA ASP A 450 13.30 -28.21 -6.66
C ASP A 450 13.96 -28.12 -5.26
N GLU A 451 13.44 -28.89 -4.30
CA GLU A 451 13.88 -28.83 -2.90
C GLU A 451 15.36 -29.22 -2.71
N GLU A 452 15.85 -30.22 -3.46
CA GLU A 452 17.24 -30.66 -3.39
C GLU A 452 18.19 -29.57 -3.87
N ARG A 453 17.90 -28.98 -5.04
CA ARG A 453 18.70 -27.89 -5.61
C ARG A 453 18.58 -26.61 -4.80
N LEU A 454 17.43 -26.36 -4.17
CA LEU A 454 17.26 -25.26 -3.25
C LEU A 454 18.18 -25.41 -2.02
N CYS A 455 18.22 -26.59 -1.40
CA CYS A 455 19.09 -26.83 -0.25
C CYS A 455 20.57 -26.57 -0.60
N ALA A 456 21.02 -27.07 -1.75
CA ALA A 456 22.36 -26.78 -2.26
C ALA A 456 22.60 -25.26 -2.48
N ALA A 457 21.61 -24.56 -3.03
CA ALA A 457 21.70 -23.12 -3.28
C ALA A 457 21.69 -22.27 -1.99
N LEU A 458 21.01 -22.73 -0.94
CA LEU A 458 21.02 -22.07 0.37
C LEU A 458 22.40 -22.18 1.04
N GLU A 459 23.16 -23.24 0.77
CA GLU A 459 24.51 -23.42 1.32
C GLU A 459 25.59 -22.68 0.51
N SER A 460 25.49 -22.70 -0.82
CA SER A 460 26.59 -22.33 -1.72
C SER A 460 26.26 -21.24 -2.76
N GLY A 461 25.00 -20.80 -2.83
CA GLY A 461 24.50 -19.86 -3.84
C GLY A 461 23.90 -20.54 -5.06
N VAL A 462 23.21 -19.76 -5.89
CA VAL A 462 22.55 -20.27 -7.09
C VAL A 462 23.56 -20.51 -8.24
N GLU A 463 23.45 -21.67 -8.89
CA GLU A 463 24.25 -22.02 -10.08
C GLU A 463 24.00 -21.03 -11.25
N PRO A 464 25.04 -20.43 -11.86
CA PRO A 464 24.89 -19.37 -12.87
C PRO A 464 24.06 -19.73 -14.10
N SER A 465 23.96 -21.02 -14.45
CA SER A 465 23.20 -21.52 -15.61
C SER A 465 21.69 -21.58 -15.40
N SER A 466 21.21 -21.32 -14.17
CA SER A 466 19.81 -21.52 -13.77
C SER A 466 18.99 -20.23 -13.64
N ALA A 467 19.62 -19.05 -13.72
CA ALA A 467 18.94 -17.77 -13.59
C ALA A 467 18.40 -17.26 -14.93
N SER A 468 17.10 -16.95 -14.97
CA SER A 468 16.51 -16.14 -16.04
C SER A 468 16.39 -14.67 -15.57
N LYS A 469 16.56 -13.74 -16.50
CA LYS A 469 16.29 -12.32 -16.25
C LYS A 469 14.81 -12.05 -16.55
N LEU A 470 14.11 -11.39 -15.63
CA LEU A 470 12.74 -10.89 -15.83
C LEU A 470 12.73 -9.44 -16.30
#